data_AF-A0A5C0ZU38-F1
#
_entry.id   AF-A0A5C0ZU38-F1
#
_cell.length_a   1.000
_cell.length_b   1.000
_cell.length_c   1.000
_cell.angle_alpha   90.00
_cell.angle_beta   90.00
_cell.angle_gamma   90.00
#
_symmetry.space_group_name_H-M   'P 1'
#
loop_
_entity.id
_entity.type
_entity.pdbx_description
1 polymer ?
#
loop_
_entity_poly.entity_id
_entity_poly.type
_entity_poly.pdbx_seq_one_letter_code
_entity_poly.pdbx_strand_id
1 'polypeptide(L)'
;MDEQILKITIALLSSGVVILGTWLKIYHDKLRDIKAKLSDKKYQTYYELLAILFDLINQTKKLQSISEEEVLLRIMNVKRDLILYGNDKIIKKFFEWEDNQLKTGYRLWNWAELAALARRDMGNKRTTINADEILRSLFVKKQDYLDFKKEYILGK
;
A
#
# COMPACT_ATOMS: atom_id res chain seq x y z
N MET A 1 -5.50 4.85 60.96
CA MET A 1 -5.32 3.78 59.95
C MET A 1 -4.06 3.03 60.35
N ASP A 2 -4.16 1.71 60.55
CA ASP A 2 -3.06 0.93 61.12
C ASP A 2 -1.85 0.86 60.16
N GLU A 3 -0.62 0.95 60.67
CA GLU A 3 0.60 1.00 59.84
C GLU A 3 0.74 -0.28 58.99
N GLN A 4 0.27 -1.40 59.52
CA GLN A 4 0.20 -2.68 58.79
C GLN A 4 -0.77 -2.63 57.61
N ILE A 5 -1.95 -2.02 57.79
CA ILE A 5 -2.95 -1.89 56.72
C ILE A 5 -2.38 -1.05 55.57
N LEU A 6 -1.70 0.06 55.89
CA LEU A 6 -1.06 0.92 54.89
C LEU A 6 0.01 0.15 54.07
N LYS A 7 0.86 -0.64 54.74
CA LYS A 7 1.90 -1.45 54.07
C LYS A 7 1.30 -2.51 53.13
N ILE A 8 0.23 -3.17 53.55
CA ILE A 8 -0.48 -4.18 52.72
C ILE A 8 -1.13 -3.51 51.50
N THR A 9 -1.79 -2.36 51.68
CA THR A 9 -2.39 -1.63 50.57
C THR A 9 -1.35 -1.19 49.54
N ILE A 10 -0.20 -0.65 49.98
CA ILE A 10 0.87 -0.25 49.07
C ILE A 10 1.43 -1.46 48.31
N ALA A 11 1.67 -2.59 49.00
CA ALA A 11 2.18 -3.80 48.38
C ALA A 11 1.22 -4.39 47.33
N LEU A 12 -0.08 -4.34 47.58
CA LEU A 12 -1.12 -4.76 46.63
C LEU A 12 -1.16 -3.82 45.41
N LEU A 13 -1.11 -2.51 45.64
CA LEU A 13 -1.10 -1.53 44.54
C LEU A 13 0.15 -1.65 43.68
N SER A 14 1.34 -1.79 44.29
CA SER A 14 2.59 -1.94 43.54
C SER A 14 2.60 -3.23 42.71
N SER A 15 2.12 -4.33 43.28
CA SER A 15 2.00 -5.61 42.57
C SER A 15 1.00 -5.51 41.41
N GLY A 16 -0.14 -4.84 41.63
CA GLY A 16 -1.14 -4.59 40.61
C GLY A 16 -0.59 -3.78 39.42
N VAL A 17 0.19 -2.73 39.69
CA VAL A 17 0.84 -1.92 38.64
C VAL A 17 1.81 -2.75 37.80
N VAL A 18 2.62 -3.62 38.43
CA VAL A 18 3.56 -4.49 37.72
C VAL A 18 2.83 -5.49 36.82
N ILE A 19 1.74 -6.09 37.31
CA ILE A 19 0.93 -7.04 36.55
C ILE A 19 0.29 -6.35 35.34
N LEU A 20 -0.36 -5.20 35.55
CA LEU A 20 -0.99 -4.43 34.47
C LEU A 20 0.03 -3.94 33.44
N GLY A 21 1.18 -3.44 33.89
CA GLY A 21 2.26 -2.99 33.01
C GLY A 21 2.80 -4.12 32.13
N THR A 22 2.98 -5.30 32.71
CA THR A 22 3.42 -6.49 31.96
C THR A 22 2.38 -6.95 30.96
N TRP A 23 1.10 -6.95 31.34
CA TRP A 23 0.00 -7.35 30.46
C TRP A 23 -0.18 -6.39 29.27
N LEU A 24 -0.11 -5.08 29.53
CA LEU A 24 -0.13 -4.05 28.49
C LEU A 24 1.06 -4.20 27.53
N LYS A 25 2.27 -4.46 28.06
CA LYS A 25 3.46 -4.68 27.25
C LYS A 25 3.29 -5.89 26.32
N ILE A 26 2.84 -7.03 26.85
CA ILE A 26 2.61 -8.25 26.04
C ILE A 26 1.58 -7.98 24.94
N TYR A 27 0.50 -7.28 25.26
CA TYR A 27 -0.53 -6.94 24.27
C TYR A 27 0.02 -5.99 23.18
N HIS A 28 0.78 -4.98 23.59
CA HIS A 28 1.41 -4.03 22.66
C HIS A 28 2.43 -4.73 21.75
N ASP A 29 3.27 -5.62 22.31
CA ASP A 29 4.24 -6.40 21.55
C ASP A 29 3.55 -7.31 20.52
N LYS A 30 2.49 -8.03 20.91
CA LYS A 30 1.68 -8.85 19.98
C LYS A 30 1.09 -8.01 18.84
N LEU A 31 0.52 -6.84 19.16
CA LEU A 31 -0.03 -5.94 18.14
C LEU A 31 1.06 -5.40 17.21
N ARG A 32 2.23 -5.05 17.75
CA ARG A 32 3.38 -4.60 16.96
C ARG A 32 3.82 -5.69 16.00
N ASP A 33 3.94 -6.93 16.46
CA ASP A 33 4.39 -8.05 15.62
C ASP A 33 3.39 -8.37 14.50
N ILE A 34 2.09 -8.35 14.80
CA ILE A 34 1.03 -8.51 13.78
C ILE A 34 1.12 -7.38 12.75
N LYS A 35 1.26 -6.12 13.21
CA LYS A 35 1.38 -4.97 12.32
C LYS A 35 2.64 -5.02 11.46
N ALA A 36 3.77 -5.46 12.02
CA ALA A 36 5.02 -5.63 11.30
C ALA A 36 4.87 -6.67 10.17
N LYS A 37 4.38 -7.87 10.50
CA LYS A 37 4.13 -8.93 9.51
C LYS A 37 3.16 -8.49 8.41
N LEU A 38 2.08 -7.79 8.78
CA LEU A 38 1.13 -7.25 7.81
C LEU A 38 1.79 -6.18 6.91
N SER A 39 2.60 -5.30 7.49
CA SER A 39 3.34 -4.29 6.75
C SER A 39 4.32 -4.90 5.75
N ASP A 40 5.02 -5.96 6.13
CA ASP A 40 5.95 -6.67 5.24
C ASP A 40 5.21 -7.30 4.05
N LYS A 41 4.06 -7.92 4.31
CA LYS A 41 3.22 -8.48 3.23
C LYS A 41 2.68 -7.41 2.31
N LYS A 42 2.17 -6.31 2.85
CA LYS A 42 1.73 -5.14 2.06
C LYS A 42 2.85 -4.58 1.21
N TYR A 43 4.06 -4.45 1.77
CA TYR A 43 5.23 -3.99 1.03
C TYR A 43 5.50 -4.88 -0.19
N GLN A 44 5.56 -6.20 0.01
CA GLN A 44 5.79 -7.17 -1.06
C GLN A 44 4.72 -7.04 -2.16
N THR A 45 3.45 -6.99 -1.78
CA THR A 45 2.34 -6.88 -2.73
C THR A 45 2.37 -5.57 -3.51
N TYR A 46 2.60 -4.43 -2.84
CA TYR A 46 2.63 -3.13 -3.50
C TYR A 46 3.88 -2.94 -4.35
N TYR A 47 5.03 -3.49 -3.92
CA TYR A 47 6.23 -3.55 -4.74
C TYR A 47 5.95 -4.33 -6.03
N GLU A 48 5.38 -5.53 -5.92
CA GLU A 48 5.10 -6.38 -7.08
C GLU A 48 4.11 -5.72 -8.05
N LEU A 49 3.06 -5.09 -7.52
CA LEU A 49 2.11 -4.29 -8.30
C LEU A 49 2.80 -3.17 -9.10
N LEU A 50 3.74 -2.45 -8.49
CA LEU A 50 4.49 -1.40 -9.18
C LEU A 50 5.47 -1.99 -10.20
N ALA A 51 6.14 -3.10 -9.85
CA ALA A 51 7.10 -3.78 -10.72
C ALA A 51 6.43 -4.25 -12.02
N ILE A 52 5.25 -4.88 -11.94
CA ILE A 52 4.47 -5.29 -13.12
C ILE A 52 4.25 -4.11 -14.07
N LEU A 53 3.90 -2.92 -13.57
CA LEU A 53 3.75 -1.76 -14.45
C LEU A 53 5.07 -1.37 -15.11
N PHE A 54 6.14 -1.25 -14.33
CA PHE A 54 7.43 -0.84 -14.91
C PHE A 54 7.91 -1.85 -15.96
N ASP A 55 7.66 -3.14 -15.75
CA ASP A 55 7.95 -4.18 -16.74
C ASP A 55 7.12 -3.99 -18.02
N LEU A 56 5.81 -3.71 -17.90
CA LEU A 56 4.95 -3.40 -19.04
C LEU A 56 5.40 -2.13 -19.79
N ILE A 57 5.80 -1.08 -19.06
CA ILE A 57 6.35 0.14 -19.66
C ILE A 57 7.67 -0.18 -20.38
N ASN A 58 8.56 -0.94 -19.76
CA ASN A 58 9.83 -1.34 -20.36
C ASN A 58 9.61 -2.19 -21.61
N GLN A 59 8.58 -3.04 -21.63
CA GLN A 59 8.15 -3.79 -22.80
C GLN A 59 7.69 -2.87 -23.94
N THR A 60 6.87 -1.86 -23.66
CA THR A 60 6.48 -0.87 -24.68
C THR A 60 7.65 -0.05 -25.21
N LYS A 61 8.67 0.21 -24.37
CA LYS A 61 9.92 0.88 -24.75
C LYS A 61 10.96 -0.05 -25.39
N LYS A 62 10.64 -1.33 -25.59
CA LYS A 62 11.54 -2.37 -26.12
C LYS A 62 12.85 -2.52 -25.32
N LEU A 63 12.82 -2.20 -24.02
CA LEU A 63 13.96 -2.34 -23.12
C LEU A 63 14.07 -3.75 -22.54
N GLN A 64 12.94 -4.45 -22.44
CA GLN A 64 12.83 -5.81 -21.89
C GLN A 64 11.63 -6.50 -22.54
N SER A 65 11.63 -7.83 -22.62
CA SER A 65 10.46 -8.62 -23.00
C SER A 65 10.00 -9.46 -21.82
N ILE A 66 8.70 -9.43 -21.54
CA ILE A 66 8.02 -10.30 -20.57
C ILE A 66 6.88 -11.01 -21.27
N SER A 67 6.62 -12.27 -20.95
CA SER A 67 5.52 -13.03 -21.58
C SER A 67 4.18 -12.61 -20.99
N GLU A 68 3.11 -12.72 -21.78
CA GLU A 68 1.75 -12.41 -21.31
C GLU A 68 1.30 -13.35 -20.18
N GLU A 69 1.69 -14.62 -20.25
CA GLU A 69 1.42 -15.62 -19.22
C GLU A 69 2.08 -15.25 -17.88
N GLU A 70 3.34 -14.79 -17.92
CA GLU A 70 4.06 -14.35 -16.73
C GLU A 70 3.38 -13.12 -16.09
N VAL A 71 2.99 -12.14 -16.90
CA VAL A 71 2.26 -10.95 -16.42
C VAL A 71 0.94 -11.36 -15.77
N LEU A 72 0.17 -12.25 -16.41
CA LEU A 72 -1.12 -12.71 -15.89
C LEU A 72 -0.97 -13.42 -14.55
N LEU A 73 0.02 -14.33 -14.43
CA LEU A 73 0.31 -15.04 -13.19
C LEU A 73 0.68 -14.06 -12.06
N ARG A 74 1.51 -13.07 -12.35
CA ARG A 74 1.93 -12.05 -11.38
C ARG A 74 0.76 -11.17 -10.94
N ILE A 75 -0.11 -10.75 -11.86
CA ILE A 75 -1.35 -10.01 -11.54
C ILE A 75 -2.26 -10.85 -10.64
N MET A 76 -2.43 -12.14 -10.90
CA MET A 76 -3.24 -13.03 -10.07
C MET A 76 -2.66 -13.19 -8.65
N ASN A 77 -1.33 -13.29 -8.52
CA ASN A 77 -0.66 -13.31 -7.23
C ASN A 77 -0.87 -12.00 -6.46
N VAL A 78 -0.73 -10.85 -7.12
CA VAL A 78 -1.03 -9.54 -6.54
C VAL A 78 -2.49 -9.46 -6.09
N LYS A 79 -3.43 -9.91 -6.92
CA LYS A 79 -4.86 -9.91 -6.59
C LYS A 79 -5.15 -10.75 -5.33
N ARG A 80 -4.59 -11.96 -5.25
CA ARG A 80 -4.68 -12.81 -4.06
C ARG A 80 -4.16 -12.09 -2.81
N ASP A 81 -2.98 -11.50 -2.90
CA ASP A 81 -2.34 -10.88 -1.73
C ASP A 81 -3.04 -9.57 -1.33
N LEU A 82 -3.57 -8.81 -2.29
CA LEU A 82 -4.41 -7.64 -2.03
C LEU A 82 -5.70 -7.99 -1.29
N ILE A 83 -6.36 -9.09 -1.65
CA ILE A 83 -7.57 -9.57 -0.96
C ILE A 83 -7.25 -9.95 0.50
N LEU A 84 -6.07 -10.52 0.76
CA LEU A 84 -5.67 -10.94 2.10
C LEU A 84 -5.16 -9.80 2.98
N TYR A 85 -4.39 -8.87 2.41
CA TYR A 85 -3.61 -7.90 3.19
C TYR A 85 -3.91 -6.43 2.85
N GLY A 86 -4.51 -6.15 1.70
CA GLY A 86 -4.83 -4.80 1.25
C GLY A 86 -5.95 -4.16 2.06
N ASN A 87 -5.98 -2.83 2.08
CA ASN A 87 -7.15 -2.11 2.58
C ASN A 87 -8.22 -1.99 1.48
N ASP A 88 -9.47 -1.75 1.88
CA ASP A 88 -10.60 -1.65 0.95
C ASP A 88 -10.41 -0.61 -0.18
N LYS A 89 -9.73 0.51 0.11
CA LYS A 89 -9.50 1.56 -0.89
C LYS A 89 -8.58 1.09 -2.00
N ILE A 90 -7.51 0.37 -1.65
CA ILE A 90 -6.56 -0.21 -2.60
C ILE A 90 -7.26 -1.31 -3.41
N ILE A 91 -7.97 -2.21 -2.75
CA ILE A 91 -8.66 -3.34 -3.41
C ILE A 91 -9.67 -2.82 -4.43
N LYS A 92 -10.54 -1.88 -4.02
CA LYS A 92 -11.52 -1.27 -4.92
C LYS A 92 -10.85 -0.57 -6.11
N LYS A 93 -9.76 0.16 -5.87
CA LYS A 93 -9.04 0.85 -6.95
C LYS A 93 -8.32 -0.13 -7.89
N PHE A 94 -7.85 -1.26 -7.38
CA PHE A 94 -7.28 -2.32 -8.20
C PHE A 94 -8.34 -3.00 -9.08
N PHE A 95 -9.54 -3.28 -8.55
CA PHE A 95 -10.64 -3.82 -9.37
C PHE A 95 -11.10 -2.81 -10.42
N GLU A 96 -11.17 -1.52 -10.08
CA GLU A 96 -11.43 -0.48 -11.08
C GLU A 96 -10.36 -0.48 -12.18
N TRP A 97 -9.08 -0.63 -11.84
CA TRP A 97 -8.03 -0.76 -12.85
C TRP A 97 -8.21 -2.02 -13.71
N GLU A 98 -8.57 -3.16 -13.11
CA GLU A 98 -8.83 -4.43 -13.79
C GLU A 98 -10.00 -4.29 -14.77
N ASP A 99 -11.13 -3.71 -14.37
CA ASP A 99 -12.34 -3.55 -15.20
C ASP A 99 -12.13 -2.63 -16.41
N ASN A 100 -11.14 -1.73 -16.34
CA ASN A 100 -10.87 -0.72 -17.37
C ASN A 100 -9.83 -1.16 -18.42
N GLN A 101 -9.66 -2.47 -18.68
CA GLN A 101 -8.68 -3.00 -19.64
C GLN A 101 -8.72 -2.33 -21.02
N LEU A 102 -9.91 -1.95 -21.50
CA LEU A 102 -10.14 -1.42 -22.85
C LEU A 102 -9.91 0.11 -22.98
N LYS A 103 -9.73 0.83 -21.87
CA LYS A 103 -9.56 2.30 -21.88
C LYS A 103 -8.12 2.66 -21.57
N THR A 104 -7.24 2.58 -22.56
CA THR A 104 -5.78 2.63 -22.42
C THR A 104 -5.27 3.78 -21.57
N GLY A 105 -5.72 5.02 -21.82
CA GLY A 105 -5.25 6.17 -21.05
C GLY A 105 -5.87 6.29 -19.64
N TYR A 106 -7.14 5.88 -19.49
CA TYR A 106 -7.78 5.78 -18.17
C TYR A 106 -7.12 4.70 -17.30
N ARG A 107 -6.64 3.62 -17.91
CA ARG A 107 -5.92 2.55 -17.23
C ARG A 107 -4.62 3.04 -16.60
N LEU A 108 -3.84 3.86 -17.32
CA LEU A 108 -2.60 4.43 -16.79
C LEU A 108 -2.85 5.47 -15.69
N TRP A 109 -3.91 6.29 -15.83
CA TRP A 109 -4.36 7.20 -14.77
C TRP A 109 -4.78 6.45 -13.51
N ASN A 110 -5.64 5.44 -13.63
CA ASN A 110 -6.07 4.59 -12.52
C ASN A 110 -4.89 3.95 -11.80
N TRP A 111 -3.88 3.52 -12.55
CA TRP A 111 -2.67 2.98 -11.95
C TRP A 111 -1.92 4.04 -11.13
N ALA A 112 -1.80 5.28 -11.64
CA ALA A 112 -1.11 6.34 -10.90
C ALA A 112 -1.85 6.69 -9.59
N GLU A 113 -3.18 6.63 -9.60
CA GLU A 113 -4.00 6.74 -8.39
C GLU A 113 -3.78 5.57 -7.43
N LEU A 114 -3.72 4.35 -7.95
CA LEU A 114 -3.42 3.15 -7.16
C LEU A 114 -2.04 3.24 -6.49
N ALA A 115 -1.01 3.70 -7.22
CA ALA A 115 0.33 3.94 -6.69
C ALA A 115 0.33 5.03 -5.60
N ALA A 116 -0.40 6.13 -5.81
CA ALA A 116 -0.55 7.19 -4.80
C ALA A 116 -1.23 6.66 -3.52
N LEU A 117 -2.27 5.85 -3.66
CA LEU A 117 -2.94 5.21 -2.52
C LEU A 117 -2.01 4.23 -1.80
N ALA A 118 -1.27 3.39 -2.53
CA ALA A 118 -0.35 2.42 -1.95
C ALA A 118 0.73 3.13 -1.13
N ARG A 119 1.30 4.24 -1.64
CA ARG A 119 2.26 5.07 -0.89
C ARG A 119 1.69 5.59 0.43
N ARG A 120 0.43 6.04 0.43
CA ARG A 120 -0.25 6.54 1.63
C ARG A 120 -0.53 5.42 2.64
N ASP A 121 -0.92 4.24 2.16
CA ASP A 121 -1.14 3.07 3.03
C ASP A 121 0.18 2.57 3.67
N MET A 122 1.30 2.66 2.94
CA MET A 122 2.65 2.34 3.44
C MET A 122 3.23 3.36 4.43
N GLY A 123 2.43 4.28 4.96
CA GLY A 123 2.84 5.20 6.02
C GLY A 123 3.18 6.61 5.56
N ASN A 124 3.19 6.90 4.24
CA ASN A 124 3.44 8.25 3.73
C ASN A 124 2.17 9.12 3.76
N LYS A 125 1.52 9.24 4.92
CA LYS A 125 0.22 9.90 5.08
C LYS A 125 0.22 11.38 4.70
N ARG A 126 1.38 12.06 4.81
CA ARG A 126 1.56 13.49 4.51
C ARG A 126 2.23 13.76 3.16
N THR A 127 2.31 12.76 2.28
CA THR A 127 2.89 12.95 0.94
C THR A 127 2.08 13.96 0.14
N THR A 128 2.77 14.94 -0.45
CA THR A 128 2.18 15.86 -1.43
C THR A 128 2.13 15.23 -2.83
N ILE A 129 2.99 14.23 -3.08
CA ILE A 129 3.03 13.49 -4.35
C ILE A 129 1.67 12.87 -4.64
N ASN A 130 1.03 13.35 -5.70
CA ASN A 130 -0.27 12.90 -6.17
C ASN A 130 -0.17 12.02 -7.45
N ALA A 131 -1.30 11.51 -7.91
CA ALA A 131 -1.37 10.65 -9.10
C ALA A 131 -0.86 11.36 -10.38
N ASP A 132 -1.11 12.66 -10.50
CA ASP A 132 -0.69 13.46 -11.65
C ASP A 132 0.83 13.59 -11.74
N GLU A 133 1.49 13.81 -10.60
CA GLU A 133 2.96 13.87 -10.50
C GLU A 133 3.60 12.50 -10.74
N ILE A 134 2.99 11.43 -10.21
CA ILE A 134 3.44 10.05 -10.48
C ILE A 134 3.30 9.76 -11.98
N LEU A 135 2.17 10.07 -12.59
CA LEU A 135 1.94 9.85 -14.00
C LEU A 135 2.94 10.64 -14.85
N ARG A 136 3.16 11.93 -14.55
CA ARG A 136 4.16 12.76 -15.22
C ARG A 136 5.56 12.15 -15.17
N SER A 137 5.93 11.50 -14.07
CA SER A 137 7.25 10.88 -13.91
C SER A 137 7.51 9.71 -14.87
N LEU A 138 6.46 9.08 -15.40
CA LEU A 138 6.59 7.96 -16.36
C LEU A 138 7.03 8.42 -17.75
N PHE A 139 6.83 9.71 -18.07
CA PHE A 139 7.16 10.32 -19.34
C PHE A 139 8.52 11.00 -19.29
N VAL A 140 9.31 10.81 -20.34
CA VAL A 140 10.63 11.45 -20.47
C VAL A 140 10.45 12.93 -20.76
N LYS A 141 9.67 13.28 -21.79
CA LYS A 141 9.40 14.66 -22.17
C LYS A 141 8.12 15.17 -21.53
N LYS A 142 8.14 16.44 -21.11
CA LYS A 142 6.96 17.11 -20.55
C LYS A 142 5.83 17.20 -21.57
N GLN A 143 6.15 17.42 -22.84
CA GLN A 143 5.17 17.57 -23.91
C GLN A 143 4.35 16.30 -24.11
N ASP A 144 5.00 15.14 -24.20
CA ASP A 144 4.34 13.83 -24.34
C ASP A 144 3.29 13.58 -23.24
N TYR A 145 3.60 13.99 -22.00
CA TYR A 145 2.65 13.91 -20.90
C TYR A 145 1.47 14.88 -21.06
N LEU A 146 1.71 16.11 -21.52
CA LEU A 146 0.63 17.08 -21.73
C LEU A 146 -0.31 16.63 -22.86
N ASP A 147 0.24 16.08 -23.94
CA ASP A 147 -0.51 15.54 -25.07
C ASP A 147 -1.35 14.34 -24.60
N PHE A 148 -0.74 13.41 -23.86
CA PHE A 148 -1.45 12.28 -23.24
C PHE A 148 -2.58 12.75 -22.31
N LYS A 149 -2.33 13.73 -21.45
CA LYS A 149 -3.33 14.26 -20.52
C LYS A 149 -4.50 14.89 -21.25
N LYS A 150 -4.23 15.64 -22.34
CA LYS A 150 -5.27 16.25 -23.16
C LYS A 150 -6.12 15.20 -23.87
N GLU A 151 -5.49 14.19 -24.45
CA GLU A 151 -6.16 13.17 -25.25
C GLU A 151 -6.99 12.20 -24.39
N TYR A 152 -6.46 11.76 -23.25
CA TYR A 152 -7.04 10.64 -22.51
C TYR A 152 -7.70 11.00 -21.16
N ILE A 153 -7.34 12.15 -20.57
CA ILE A 153 -7.82 12.53 -19.23
C ILE A 153 -8.77 13.73 -19.32
N LEU A 154 -8.39 14.79 -20.04
CA LEU A 154 -9.15 16.03 -20.16
C LEU A 154 -10.11 16.06 -21.36
N GLY A 155 -9.95 15.15 -22.32
CA GLY A 155 -10.77 15.04 -23.54
C GLY A 155 -12.12 14.35 -23.36
N LYS A 156 -12.62 14.24 -22.13
CA LYS A 156 -13.98 13.76 -21.82
C LYS A 156 -14.90 14.92 -21.50
#